data_AF-F8EY08-F1
#
_entry.id   AF-F8EY08-F1
#
_cell.length_a   1.000
_cell.length_b   1.000
_cell.length_c   1.000
_cell.angle_alpha   90.00
_cell.angle_beta   90.00
_cell.angle_gamma   90.00
#
_symmetry.space_group_name_H-M   'P 1'
#
loop_
_entity.id
_entity.type
_entity.pdbx_description
1 polymer ?
#
loop_
_entity_poly.entity_id
_entity_poly.type
_entity_poly.pdbx_seq_one_letter_code
_entity_poly.pdbx_strand_id
1 'polypeptide(L)'
;MLYSNAMRPVEHFLSELNKRFQNHELLEEGLETDRLFISFSSLVTPVLGLQGSEELFKYWKDTYAHQMVPDYLKLGFLAAFIVHEFDETTMDLAREDYEELRETLASVAEDVHIDTLTQLMSELVSRGYLD
;
A
#
# COMPACT_ATOMS: atom_id res chain seq x y z
N MET A 1 -23.13 -15.81 -17.80
CA MET A 1 -22.44 -15.70 -16.50
C MET A 1 -20.95 -15.76 -16.80
N LEU A 2 -20.29 -14.60 -16.92
CA LEU A 2 -18.85 -14.55 -17.13
C LEU A 2 -18.20 -14.72 -15.75
N TYR A 3 -17.55 -15.86 -15.54
CA TYR A 3 -16.61 -16.03 -14.44
C TYR A 3 -15.42 -15.10 -14.72
N SER A 4 -15.45 -13.89 -14.19
CA SER A 4 -14.25 -13.10 -13.97
C SER A 4 -13.52 -13.73 -12.78
N ASN A 5 -12.81 -14.82 -13.02
CA ASN A 5 -11.88 -15.42 -12.06
C ASN A 5 -10.54 -14.66 -12.04
N ALA A 6 -10.56 -13.37 -12.37
CA ALA A 6 -9.44 -12.47 -12.17
C ALA A 6 -9.46 -12.07 -10.69
N MET A 7 -8.58 -12.69 -9.92
CA MET A 7 -8.29 -12.29 -8.54
C MET A 7 -7.99 -10.79 -8.53
N ARG A 8 -8.57 -10.04 -7.58
CA ARG A 8 -8.35 -8.59 -7.54
C ARG A 8 -6.86 -8.28 -7.33
N PRO A 9 -6.31 -7.19 -7.91
CA PRO A 9 -4.90 -6.86 -7.81
C PRO A 9 -4.35 -6.87 -6.37
N VAL A 10 -5.11 -6.39 -5.39
CA VAL A 10 -4.71 -6.41 -3.97
C VAL A 10 -4.76 -7.81 -3.37
N GLU A 11 -5.79 -8.59 -3.71
CA GLU A 11 -5.89 -9.98 -3.26
C GLU A 11 -4.66 -10.77 -3.73
N HIS A 12 -4.27 -10.60 -5.00
CA HIS A 12 -3.06 -11.21 -5.56
C HIS A 12 -1.80 -10.73 -4.82
N PHE A 13 -1.66 -9.43 -4.59
CA PHE A 13 -0.54 -8.87 -3.85
C PHE A 13 -0.44 -9.42 -2.41
N LEU A 14 -1.54 -9.42 -1.66
CA LEU A 14 -1.61 -9.99 -0.30
C LEU A 14 -1.30 -11.49 -0.29
N SER A 15 -1.75 -12.24 -1.30
CA SER A 15 -1.43 -13.67 -1.46
C SER A 15 0.08 -13.89 -1.66
N GLU A 16 0.72 -13.07 -2.49
CA GLU A 16 2.17 -13.13 -2.70
C GLU A 16 2.96 -12.75 -1.44
N LEU A 17 2.51 -11.75 -0.68
CA LEU A 17 3.09 -11.41 0.63
C LEU A 17 2.95 -12.58 1.62
N ASN A 18 1.79 -13.23 1.67
CA ASN A 18 1.53 -14.35 2.58
C ASN A 18 2.37 -15.60 2.22
N LYS A 19 2.55 -15.91 0.93
CA LYS A 19 3.45 -16.99 0.49
C LYS A 19 4.89 -16.74 0.97
N ARG A 20 5.37 -15.50 0.89
CA ARG A 20 6.70 -15.11 1.36
C ARG A 20 6.83 -15.26 2.87
N PHE A 21 5.80 -14.85 3.63
CA PHE A 21 5.73 -15.07 5.08
C PHE A 21 5.83 -16.56 5.45
N GLN A 22 5.05 -17.42 4.79
CA GLN A 22 5.00 -18.84 5.10
C GLN A 22 6.29 -19.60 4.76
N ASN A 23 7.02 -19.17 3.72
CA ASN A 23 8.20 -19.89 3.27
C ASN A 23 9.44 -19.68 4.15
N HIS A 24 9.44 -18.70 5.07
CA HIS A 24 10.58 -18.40 5.98
C HIS A 24 11.93 -18.34 5.24
N GLU A 25 11.91 -18.03 3.94
CA GLU A 25 13.12 -17.93 3.14
C GLU A 25 13.85 -16.68 3.60
N LEU A 26 14.92 -16.87 4.37
CA LEU A 26 15.91 -15.86 4.68
C LEU A 26 16.58 -15.44 3.36
N LEU A 27 15.90 -14.58 2.62
CA LEU A 27 16.48 -13.90 1.47
C LEU A 27 17.42 -12.80 1.98
N GLU A 28 18.47 -12.51 1.22
CA GLU A 28 19.35 -11.39 1.53
C GLU A 28 18.53 -10.10 1.63
N GLU A 29 18.68 -9.39 2.75
CA GLU A 29 17.84 -8.27 3.21
C GLU A 29 17.61 -7.18 2.13
N GLY A 30 18.58 -6.97 1.23
CA GLY A 30 18.46 -6.03 0.10
C GLY A 30 17.64 -6.55 -1.08
N LEU A 31 17.87 -7.80 -1.51
CA LEU A 31 17.21 -8.39 -2.68
C LEU A 31 15.70 -8.58 -2.48
N GLU A 32 15.28 -8.88 -1.25
CA GLU A 32 13.87 -9.03 -0.93
C GLU A 32 13.14 -7.68 -0.90
N THR A 33 13.78 -6.66 -0.32
CA THR A 33 13.24 -5.30 -0.28
C THR A 33 13.04 -4.73 -1.70
N ASP A 34 13.98 -4.96 -2.61
CA ASP A 34 13.86 -4.50 -4.01
C ASP A 34 12.69 -5.19 -4.74
N ARG A 35 12.50 -6.50 -4.53
CA ARG A 35 11.37 -7.25 -5.14
C ARG A 35 10.02 -6.80 -4.59
N LEU A 36 9.96 -6.50 -3.29
CA LEU A 36 8.77 -5.96 -2.66
C LEU A 36 8.45 -4.57 -3.19
N PHE A 37 9.46 -3.72 -3.34
CA PHE A 37 9.29 -2.41 -3.96
C PHE A 37 8.76 -2.52 -5.39
N ILE A 38 9.32 -3.40 -6.23
CA ILE A 38 8.82 -3.62 -7.60
C ILE A 38 7.35 -4.06 -7.59
N SER A 39 7.00 -5.00 -6.71
CA SER A 39 5.62 -5.52 -6.62
C SER A 39 4.64 -4.46 -6.14
N PHE A 40 5.00 -3.74 -5.08
CA PHE A 40 4.22 -2.64 -4.53
C PHE A 40 4.06 -1.49 -5.54
N SER A 41 5.16 -0.98 -6.07
CA SER A 41 5.16 0.12 -7.03
C SER A 41 4.37 -0.22 -8.29
N SER A 42 4.40 -1.47 -8.77
CA SER A 42 3.58 -1.89 -9.93
C SER A 42 2.08 -1.74 -9.71
N LEU A 43 1.64 -1.82 -8.45
CA LEU A 43 0.25 -1.70 -8.04
C LEU A 43 -0.16 -0.24 -7.81
N VAL A 44 0.68 0.54 -7.13
CA VAL A 44 0.31 1.91 -6.68
C VAL A 44 0.78 3.03 -7.60
N THR A 45 1.83 2.83 -8.40
CA THR A 45 2.36 3.86 -9.33
C THR A 45 1.32 4.39 -10.31
N PRO A 46 0.41 3.57 -10.87
CA PRO A 46 -0.65 4.09 -11.74
C PRO A 46 -1.58 5.11 -11.06
N VAL A 47 -1.63 5.13 -9.72
CA VAL A 47 -2.45 6.05 -8.92
C VAL A 47 -1.62 7.21 -8.37
N LEU A 48 -0.50 6.92 -7.71
CA LEU A 48 0.32 7.91 -6.99
C LEU A 48 1.48 8.50 -7.78
N GLY A 49 1.79 7.93 -8.95
CA GLY A 49 3.09 8.14 -9.58
C GLY A 49 4.23 7.46 -8.83
N LEU A 50 5.43 7.53 -9.41
CA LEU A 50 6.60 6.88 -8.86
C LEU A 50 7.02 7.51 -7.52
N GLN A 51 6.99 8.84 -7.42
CA GLN A 51 7.37 9.56 -6.21
C GLN A 51 6.54 9.12 -5.00
N GLY A 52 5.20 9.13 -5.11
CA GLY A 52 4.34 8.72 -3.99
C GLY A 52 4.48 7.24 -3.65
N SER A 53 4.81 6.41 -4.65
CA SER A 53 5.13 4.99 -4.42
C SER A 53 6.43 4.81 -3.63
N GLU A 54 7.45 5.61 -3.92
CA GLU A 54 8.72 5.59 -3.19
C GLU A 54 8.55 6.13 -1.76
N GLU A 55 7.79 7.20 -1.59
CA GLU A 55 7.48 7.80 -0.27
C GLU A 55 6.75 6.81 0.64
N LEU A 56 5.63 6.23 0.20
CA LEU A 56 4.90 5.24 0.99
C LEU A 56 5.70 3.96 1.27
N PHE A 57 6.47 3.49 0.29
CA PHE A 57 7.30 2.30 0.50
C PHE A 57 8.41 2.57 1.52
N LYS A 58 9.01 3.77 1.48
CA LYS A 58 9.98 4.21 2.46
C LYS A 58 9.36 4.29 3.85
N TYR A 59 8.19 4.90 3.99
CA TYR A 59 7.45 4.92 5.26
C TYR A 59 7.23 3.52 5.82
N TRP A 60 6.75 2.59 4.99
CA TRP A 60 6.54 1.22 5.41
C TRP A 60 7.84 0.58 5.91
N LYS A 61 8.93 0.76 5.17
CA LYS A 61 10.24 0.21 5.55
C LYS A 61 10.72 0.79 6.89
N ASP A 62 10.58 2.09 7.07
CA ASP A 62 11.03 2.83 8.27
C ASP A 62 10.11 2.61 9.48
N THR A 63 8.92 2.01 9.30
CA THR A 63 7.94 1.78 10.38
C THR A 63 7.78 0.29 10.71
N TYR A 64 7.77 -0.56 9.68
CA TYR A 64 7.30 -1.94 9.77
C TYR A 64 8.33 -3.00 9.39
N ALA A 65 9.48 -2.62 8.81
CA ALA A 65 10.51 -3.56 8.38
C ALA A 65 11.66 -3.77 9.39
N HIS A 66 11.60 -3.14 10.57
CA HIS A 66 12.66 -3.22 11.59
C HIS A 66 12.64 -4.49 12.45
N GLN A 67 11.57 -5.29 12.36
CA GLN A 67 11.43 -6.54 13.09
C GLN A 67 12.01 -7.73 12.31
N MET A 68 12.30 -8.83 13.02
CA MET A 68 12.87 -10.06 12.43
C MET A 68 12.04 -10.59 11.25
N VAL A 69 10.72 -10.37 11.29
CA VAL A 69 9.81 -10.59 10.16
C VAL A 69 9.05 -9.29 9.92
N PRO A 70 9.32 -8.53 8.86
CA PRO A 70 8.61 -7.30 8.53
C PRO A 70 7.09 -7.47 8.51
N ASP A 71 6.35 -6.40 8.85
CA ASP A 71 4.88 -6.42 8.74
C ASP A 71 4.45 -6.20 7.28
N TYR A 72 4.50 -7.27 6.50
CA TYR A 72 4.10 -7.26 5.10
C TYR A 72 2.61 -6.98 4.89
N LEU A 73 1.76 -7.28 5.88
CA LEU A 73 0.32 -7.01 5.76
C LEU A 73 0.06 -5.52 5.72
N LYS A 74 0.78 -4.73 6.52
CA LYS A 74 0.70 -3.27 6.49
C LYS A 74 1.05 -2.69 5.12
N LEU A 75 2.07 -3.21 4.44
CA LEU A 75 2.38 -2.81 3.06
C LEU A 75 1.19 -3.09 2.12
N GLY A 76 0.54 -4.24 2.28
CA GLY A 76 -0.65 -4.61 1.54
C GLY A 76 -1.85 -3.69 1.82
N PHE A 77 -2.07 -3.31 3.07
CA PHE A 77 -3.19 -2.43 3.46
C PHE A 77 -2.99 -1.00 2.95
N LEU A 78 -1.76 -0.47 3.02
CA LEU A 78 -1.41 0.81 2.41
C LEU A 78 -1.68 0.78 0.89
N ALA A 79 -1.25 -0.28 0.20
CA ALA A 79 -1.54 -0.44 -1.23
C ALA A 79 -3.04 -0.53 -1.50
N ALA A 80 -3.79 -1.27 -0.67
CA ALA A 80 -5.23 -1.43 -0.80
C ALA A 80 -5.99 -0.12 -0.69
N PHE A 81 -5.56 0.77 0.21
CA PHE A 81 -6.11 2.11 0.33
C PHE A 81 -5.95 2.90 -0.97
N ILE A 82 -4.74 2.92 -1.51
CA ILE A 82 -4.40 3.67 -2.72
C ILE A 82 -5.18 3.20 -3.94
N VAL A 83 -5.42 1.89 -4.08
CA VAL A 83 -6.15 1.36 -5.24
C VAL A 83 -7.66 1.18 -4.99
N HIS A 84 -8.20 1.77 -3.91
CA HIS A 84 -9.62 1.71 -3.54
C HIS A 84 -10.17 0.28 -3.32
N GLU A 85 -9.33 -0.64 -2.84
CA GLU A 85 -9.73 -2.00 -2.44
C GLU A 85 -9.59 -2.22 -0.93
N PHE A 86 -9.52 -1.14 -0.14
CA PHE A 86 -9.42 -1.17 1.32
C PHE A 86 -10.75 -1.54 1.98
N ASP A 87 -10.69 -2.49 2.92
CA ASP A 87 -11.82 -2.93 3.73
C ASP A 87 -11.50 -2.72 5.21
N GLU A 88 -12.13 -1.72 5.83
CA GLU A 88 -11.91 -1.34 7.23
C GLU A 88 -12.29 -2.43 8.25
N THR A 89 -13.07 -3.43 7.84
CA THR A 89 -13.46 -4.53 8.74
C THR A 89 -12.38 -5.59 8.85
N THR A 90 -11.50 -5.68 7.86
CA THR A 90 -10.48 -6.73 7.75
C THR A 90 -9.06 -6.18 7.64
N MET A 91 -8.90 -4.92 7.25
CA MET A 91 -7.64 -4.22 7.07
C MET A 91 -7.54 -3.10 8.11
N ASP A 92 -6.66 -3.32 9.08
CA ASP A 92 -6.44 -2.37 10.16
C ASP A 92 -5.22 -1.49 9.85
N LEU A 93 -5.42 -0.17 9.81
CA LEU A 93 -4.36 0.84 9.70
C LEU A 93 -4.41 1.72 10.95
N ALA A 94 -3.24 2.02 11.50
CA ALA A 94 -3.10 2.93 12.62
C ALA A 94 -3.36 4.37 12.16
N ARG A 95 -3.61 5.27 13.12
CA ARG A 95 -3.84 6.69 12.81
C ARG A 95 -2.66 7.28 12.03
N GLU A 96 -1.44 6.92 12.41
CA GLU A 96 -0.20 7.35 11.80
C GLU A 96 -0.08 6.92 10.34
N ASP A 97 -0.65 5.75 9.98
CA ASP A 97 -0.69 5.28 8.58
C ASP A 97 -1.56 6.22 7.73
N TYR A 98 -2.70 6.67 8.27
CA TYR A 98 -3.58 7.61 7.57
C TYR A 98 -2.98 9.01 7.48
N GLU A 99 -2.24 9.44 8.51
CA GLU A 99 -1.49 10.69 8.49
C GLU A 99 -0.42 10.67 7.40
N GLU A 100 0.33 9.57 7.26
CA GLU A 100 1.29 9.38 6.17
C GLU A 100 0.61 9.34 4.80
N LEU A 101 -0.49 8.60 4.66
CA LEU A 101 -1.25 8.54 3.40
C LEU A 101 -1.68 9.94 2.96
N ARG A 102 -2.15 10.77 3.90
CA ARG A 102 -2.50 12.17 3.66
C ARG A 102 -1.30 12.99 3.23
N GLU A 103 -0.16 12.85 3.89
CA GLU A 103 1.07 13.59 3.59
C GLU A 103 1.64 13.22 2.23
N THR A 104 1.67 11.93 1.90
CA THR A 104 2.08 11.46 0.58
C THR A 104 1.12 11.97 -0.51
N LEU A 105 -0.19 11.92 -0.29
CA LEU A 105 -1.15 12.46 -1.28
C LEU A 105 -0.99 13.97 -1.49
N ALA A 106 -0.66 14.72 -0.44
CA ALA A 106 -0.40 16.14 -0.53
C ALA A 106 0.92 16.45 -1.27
N SER A 107 1.95 15.61 -1.11
CA SER A 107 3.25 15.80 -1.75
C SER A 107 3.20 15.57 -3.27
N VAL A 108 2.36 14.63 -3.72
CA VAL A 108 2.19 14.29 -5.15
C VAL A 108 0.95 14.92 -5.80
N ALA A 109 0.30 15.87 -5.12
CA ALA A 109 -0.98 16.42 -5.57
C ALA A 109 -0.94 17.07 -6.97
N GLU A 110 0.23 17.57 -7.39
CA GLU A 110 0.43 18.17 -8.71
C GLU A 110 0.56 17.12 -9.84
N ASP A 111 0.93 15.89 -9.50
CA ASP A 111 1.23 14.81 -10.45
C ASP A 111 0.12 13.75 -10.53
N VAL A 112 -0.77 13.69 -9.53
CA VAL A 112 -1.89 12.75 -9.48
C VAL A 112 -3.13 13.33 -10.16
N HIS A 113 -3.89 12.48 -10.84
CA HIS A 113 -5.16 12.87 -11.45
C HIS A 113 -6.13 13.42 -10.38
N ILE A 114 -6.66 14.63 -10.62
CA ILE A 114 -7.45 15.37 -9.63
C ILE A 114 -8.66 14.59 -9.09
N ASP A 115 -9.32 13.81 -9.93
CA ASP A 115 -10.47 12.99 -9.50
C ASP A 115 -10.03 11.88 -8.52
N THR A 116 -8.90 11.23 -8.78
CA THR A 116 -8.33 10.19 -7.93
C THR A 116 -7.86 10.77 -6.61
N LEU A 117 -7.16 11.90 -6.65
CA LEU A 117 -6.75 12.63 -5.45
C LEU A 117 -7.96 13.05 -4.62
N THR A 118 -9.00 13.60 -5.25
CA THR A 118 -10.24 14.01 -4.58
C THR A 118 -10.92 12.81 -3.92
N GLN A 119 -10.96 11.66 -4.58
CA GLN A 119 -11.56 10.44 -4.03
C GLN A 119 -10.79 9.94 -2.81
N LEU A 120 -9.46 9.81 -2.90
CA LEU A 120 -8.61 9.36 -1.78
C LEU A 120 -8.65 10.33 -0.60
N MET A 121 -8.60 11.63 -0.86
CA MET A 121 -8.73 12.66 0.19
C MET A 121 -10.13 12.67 0.83
N SER A 122 -11.19 12.51 0.03
CA SER A 122 -12.55 12.39 0.56
C SER A 122 -12.71 11.15 1.42
N GLU A 123 -12.05 10.04 1.05
CA GLU A 123 -12.04 8.82 1.83
C GLU A 123 -11.35 9.05 3.19
N LEU A 124 -10.21 9.74 3.22
CA LEU A 124 -9.55 10.15 4.48
C LEU A 124 -10.43 11.03 5.37
N VAL A 125 -11.13 12.03 4.80
CA VAL A 125 -12.08 12.89 5.53
C VAL A 125 -13.24 12.07 6.09
N SER A 126 -13.85 11.21 5.26
CA SER A 126 -15.01 10.41 5.66
C SER A 126 -14.71 9.49 6.86
N ARG A 127 -13.44 9.09 7.00
CA ARG A 127 -12.94 8.24 8.07
C ARG A 127 -12.49 9.02 9.31
N GLY A 128 -12.54 10.35 9.30
CA GLY A 128 -12.17 11.19 10.44
C GLY A 128 -10.66 11.39 10.62
N TYR A 129 -9.87 11.17 9.56
CA TYR A 129 -8.41 11.38 9.56
C TYR A 129 -7.99 12.71 8.92
N LEU A 130 -8.96 13.56 8.61
CA LEU A 130 -8.81 14.95 8.18
C LEU A 130 -9.88 15.79 8.91
N ASP A 131 -9.43 16.78 9.69
CA ASP A 131 -10.28 17.81 10.33
C ASP A 131 -10.59 18.97 9.36
#